data_AF-A0A6G3XDA0-F1
#
_entry.id   AF-A0A6G3XDA0-F1
#
_cell.length_a   1.000
_cell.length_b   1.000
_cell.length_c   1.000
_cell.angle_alpha   90.00
_cell.angle_beta   90.00
_cell.angle_gamma   90.00
#
_symmetry.space_group_name_H-M   'P 1'
#
loop_
_entity.id
_entity.type
_entity.pdbx_description
1 polymer ?
#
loop_
_entity_poly.entity_id
_entity_poly.type
_entity_poly.pdbx_seq_one_letter_code
_entity_poly.pdbx_strand_id
1 'polypeptide(L)'
;DAPTLAKIFDSKIKKWNDPAIAKLNDGVELPDKAIQAFHRSEDSGTTQNLGKYLGAAAPNEWKYEAEKKWPAPGGQAASGSSGVAAQVKQVDGAIGYF
;
A
#
# COMPACT_ATOMS: atom_id res chain seq x y z
N ASP A 1 -3.63 7.84 7.17
CA ASP A 1 -4.34 7.04 8.19
C ASP A 1 -4.55 5.62 7.65
N ALA A 2 -5.14 4.70 8.44
CA ALA A 2 -5.34 3.32 7.99
C ALA A 2 -6.34 3.18 6.84
N PRO A 3 -7.50 3.86 6.82
CA PRO A 3 -8.44 3.78 5.70
C PRO A 3 -7.85 4.25 4.36
N THR A 4 -7.08 5.34 4.36
CA THR A 4 -6.40 5.82 3.14
C THR A 4 -5.35 4.83 2.68
N LEU A 5 -4.56 4.27 3.61
CA LEU A 5 -3.55 3.26 3.29
C LEU A 5 -4.18 1.98 2.74
N ALA A 6 -5.27 1.51 3.33
CA ALA A 6 -6.03 0.36 2.83
C ALA A 6 -6.51 0.58 1.39
N LYS A 7 -7.08 1.76 1.10
CA LYS A 7 -7.52 2.11 -0.26
C LYS A 7 -6.37 2.23 -1.26
N ILE A 8 -5.17 2.65 -0.84
CA ILE A 8 -3.97 2.64 -1.69
C ILE A 8 -3.60 1.21 -2.07
N PHE A 9 -3.44 0.33 -1.08
CA PHE A 9 -3.03 -1.05 -1.32
C PHE A 9 -4.11 -1.92 -2.00
N ASP A 10 -5.39 -1.57 -1.85
CA ASP A 10 -6.52 -2.16 -2.57
C ASP A 10 -6.79 -1.48 -3.94
N SER A 11 -5.82 -0.71 -4.46
CA SER A 11 -5.87 -0.08 -5.79
C SER A 11 -7.05 0.89 -6.04
N LYS A 12 -7.72 1.36 -4.97
CA LYS A 12 -8.83 2.33 -5.03
C LYS A 12 -8.33 3.77 -5.12
N ILE A 13 -7.27 4.10 -4.37
CA ILE A 13 -6.56 5.37 -4.49
C ILE A 13 -5.36 5.15 -5.41
N LYS A 14 -5.32 5.89 -6.54
CA LYS A 14 -4.36 5.65 -7.63
C LYS A 14 -3.37 6.78 -7.86
N LYS A 15 -3.54 7.92 -7.18
CA LYS A 15 -2.70 9.11 -7.34
C LYS A 15 -2.38 9.75 -6.00
N TRP A 16 -1.20 10.34 -5.88
CA TRP A 16 -0.71 10.96 -4.64
C TRP A 16 -1.46 12.22 -4.24
N ASN A 17 -2.06 12.94 -5.18
CA ASN A 17 -2.92 14.09 -4.93
C ASN A 17 -4.39 13.73 -4.66
N ASP A 18 -4.71 12.45 -4.41
CA ASP A 18 -6.08 12.04 -4.09
C ASP A 18 -6.61 12.83 -2.87
N PRO A 19 -7.88 13.28 -2.88
CA PRO A 19 -8.45 14.08 -1.79
C PRO A 19 -8.31 13.44 -0.40
N ALA A 20 -8.34 12.11 -0.30
CA ALA A 20 -8.15 11.42 0.97
C ALA A 20 -6.71 11.56 1.49
N ILE A 21 -5.71 11.59 0.60
CA ILE A 21 -4.31 11.85 0.95
C ILE A 21 -4.14 13.35 1.24
N ALA A 22 -4.67 14.23 0.40
CA ALA A 22 -4.56 15.68 0.56
C ALA A 22 -5.08 16.16 1.92
N LYS A 23 -6.23 15.66 2.36
CA LYS A 23 -6.82 15.99 3.66
C LYS A 23 -5.94 15.63 4.86
N LEU A 24 -5.00 14.69 4.71
CA LEU A 24 -4.08 14.28 5.77
C LEU A 24 -2.78 15.10 5.75
N ASN A 25 -2.58 15.95 4.75
CA ASN A 25 -1.34 16.68 4.48
C ASN A 25 -1.65 18.15 4.19
N ASP A 26 -2.41 18.79 5.08
CA ASP A 26 -2.80 20.20 4.93
C ASP A 26 -1.57 21.11 4.74
N GLY A 27 -1.62 21.96 3.71
CA GLY A 27 -0.52 22.87 3.37
C GLY A 27 0.61 22.26 2.54
N VAL A 28 0.51 20.98 2.14
CA VAL A 28 1.47 20.33 1.24
C VAL A 28 0.94 20.28 -0.18
N GLU A 29 1.71 20.76 -1.14
CA GLU A 29 1.41 20.58 -2.56
C GLU A 29 1.74 19.14 -2.98
N LEU A 30 0.70 18.31 -3.09
CA LEU A 30 0.84 16.91 -3.48
C LEU A 30 0.91 16.77 -5.01
N PRO A 31 1.84 15.95 -5.53
CA PRO A 31 2.00 15.81 -6.97
C PRO A 31 0.85 15.02 -7.60
N ASP A 32 0.49 15.37 -8.84
CA ASP A 32 -0.40 14.55 -9.69
C ASP A 32 0.33 13.32 -10.23
N LYS A 33 0.75 12.44 -9.32
CA LYS A 33 1.61 11.29 -9.61
C LYS A 33 0.87 9.99 -9.34
N ALA A 34 0.96 9.05 -10.28
CA ALA A 34 0.41 7.71 -10.09
C ALA A 34 1.08 6.99 -8.92
N ILE A 35 0.30 6.23 -8.16
CA ILE A 35 0.81 5.39 -7.08
C ILE A 35 1.10 3.99 -7.63
N GLN A 36 2.32 3.52 -7.42
CA GLN A 36 2.69 2.12 -7.67
C GLN A 36 2.90 1.39 -6.34
N ALA A 37 1.88 0.66 -5.89
CA ALA A 37 2.03 -0.18 -4.71
C ALA A 37 2.88 -1.42 -5.04
N PHE A 38 3.81 -1.78 -4.15
CA PHE A 38 4.57 -3.01 -4.19
C PHE A 38 4.21 -3.91 -3.00
N HIS A 39 4.08 -5.20 -3.27
CA HIS A 39 3.84 -6.23 -2.27
C HIS A 39 4.84 -7.37 -2.41
N ARG A 40 4.94 -8.20 -1.38
CA ARG A 40 5.81 -9.39 -1.42
C ARG A 40 5.26 -10.42 -2.40
N SER A 41 6.14 -10.99 -3.22
CA SER A 41 5.77 -12.03 -4.19
C SER A 41 5.58 -13.40 -3.54
N GLU A 42 6.35 -13.68 -2.49
CA GLU A 42 6.28 -14.90 -1.70
C GLU A 42 5.53 -14.68 -0.39
N ASP A 43 5.19 -15.78 0.28
CA ASP A 43 4.68 -15.79 1.64
C ASP A 43 5.57 -14.95 2.57
N SER A 44 4.95 -14.00 3.27
CA SER A 44 5.66 -13.05 4.11
C SER A 44 4.89 -12.77 5.39
N GLY A 45 5.58 -12.88 6.52
CA GLY A 45 5.06 -12.40 7.81
C GLY A 45 4.80 -10.90 7.80
N THR A 46 5.57 -10.11 7.05
CA THR A 46 5.34 -8.66 6.90
C THR A 46 4.03 -8.38 6.16
N THR A 47 3.70 -9.18 5.13
CA THR A 47 2.41 -9.12 4.45
C THR A 47 1.27 -9.40 5.42
N GLN A 48 1.40 -10.48 6.20
CA GLN A 48 0.40 -10.85 7.19
C GLN A 48 0.23 -9.75 8.25
N ASN A 49 1.33 -9.14 8.71
CA ASN A 49 1.28 -8.07 9.70
C ASN A 49 0.60 -6.81 9.15
N LEU A 50 0.88 -6.43 7.90
CA LEU A 50 0.15 -5.34 7.24
C LEU A 50 -1.35 -5.66 7.14
N GLY A 51 -1.71 -6.88 6.72
CA GLY A 51 -3.10 -7.33 6.68
C GLY A 51 -3.80 -7.26 8.04
N LYS A 52 -3.14 -7.70 9.12
CA LYS A 52 -3.66 -7.58 10.51
C LYS A 52 -3.92 -6.13 10.90
N TYR A 53 -2.96 -5.24 10.62
CA TYR A 53 -3.09 -3.83 10.92
C TYR A 53 -4.27 -3.21 10.16
N LEU A 54 -4.34 -3.41 8.84
CA LEU A 54 -5.39 -2.83 8.01
C LEU A 54 -6.77 -3.42 8.35
N GLY A 55 -6.87 -4.73 8.58
CA GLY A 55 -8.12 -5.37 8.99
C GLY A 55 -8.64 -4.86 10.34
N ALA A 56 -7.76 -4.56 11.30
CA ALA A 56 -8.15 -4.01 12.59
C ALA A 56 -8.46 -2.51 12.55
N ALA A 57 -7.66 -1.72 11.82
CA ALA A 57 -7.73 -0.25 11.84
C ALA A 57 -8.62 0.34 10.74
N ALA A 58 -8.92 -0.42 9.69
CA ALA A 58 -9.75 0.00 8.57
C ALA A 58 -10.66 -1.15 8.09
N PRO A 59 -11.49 -1.75 8.96
CA PRO A 59 -12.30 -2.92 8.62
C PRO A 59 -13.35 -2.63 7.54
N ASN A 60 -13.67 -1.36 7.26
CA ASN A 60 -14.60 -0.97 6.20
C ASN A 60 -13.94 -0.92 4.81
N GLU A 61 -12.66 -0.61 4.76
CA GLU A 61 -11.88 -0.47 3.53
C GLU A 61 -11.11 -1.74 3.19
N TRP A 62 -10.59 -2.43 4.21
CA TRP A 62 -9.81 -3.65 4.08
C TRP A 62 -10.65 -4.87 4.45
N LYS A 63 -11.14 -5.59 3.44
CA LYS A 63 -12.01 -6.76 3.59
C LYS A 63 -11.29 -8.10 3.45
N TYR A 64 -9.96 -8.06 3.34
CA TYR A 64 -9.13 -9.23 3.11
C TYR A 64 -8.62 -9.81 4.42
N GLU A 65 -8.68 -11.13 4.54
CA GLU A 65 -8.10 -11.84 5.67
C GLU A 65 -6.58 -11.64 5.74
N ALA A 66 -6.05 -11.69 6.95
CA ALA A 66 -4.63 -11.51 7.19
C ALA A 66 -3.84 -12.78 6.85
N GLU A 67 -3.35 -12.85 5.63
CA GLU A 67 -2.59 -13.98 5.08
C GLU A 67 -1.11 -13.65 4.84
N LYS A 68 -0.27 -14.69 4.75
CA LYS A 68 1.14 -14.52 4.34
C LYS A 68 1.27 -14.18 2.86
N LYS A 69 0.38 -14.73 2.04
CA LYS A 69 0.25 -14.42 0.62
C LYS A 69 -0.53 -13.11 0.46
N TRP A 70 -0.16 -12.30 -0.53
CA TRP A 70 -0.88 -11.05 -0.82
C TRP A 70 -2.34 -11.35 -1.22
N PRO A 71 -3.35 -10.86 -0.46
CA PRO A 71 -4.74 -11.25 -0.69
C PRO A 71 -5.53 -10.20 -1.50
N ALA A 72 -5.03 -8.97 -1.63
CA ALA A 72 -5.71 -7.86 -2.29
C ALA A 72 -5.40 -7.82 -3.80
N PRO A 73 -6.27 -7.19 -4.61
CA PRO A 73 -6.03 -7.00 -6.03
C PRO A 73 -4.98 -5.91 -6.30
N GLY A 74 -4.29 -6.05 -7.43
CA GLY A 74 -3.35 -5.05 -7.92
C GLY A 74 -2.06 -4.96 -7.11
N GLY A 75 -1.35 -3.86 -7.31
CA GLY A 75 0.05 -3.72 -6.93
C GLY A 75 0.99 -4.57 -7.82
N GLN A 76 2.29 -4.40 -7.60
CA GLN A 76 3.35 -5.17 -8.25
C GLN A 76 4.07 -6.03 -7.23
N ALA A 77 4.33 -7.28 -7.59
CA ALA A 77 5.03 -8.22 -6.73
C ALA A 77 6.55 -8.02 -6.83
N ALA A 78 7.25 -8.06 -5.69
CA ALA A 78 8.70 -8.09 -5.64
C ALA A 78 9.21 -9.17 -4.66
N SER A 79 10.37 -9.75 -4.98
CA SER A 79 10.96 -10.83 -4.20
C SER A 79 11.66 -10.31 -2.95
N GLY A 80 11.28 -10.83 -1.77
CA GLY A 80 11.88 -10.43 -0.51
C GLY A 80 11.65 -8.96 -0.12
N SER A 81 12.01 -8.60 1.12
CA SER A 81 11.94 -7.21 1.59
C SER A 81 12.91 -6.29 0.85
N SER A 82 14.10 -6.80 0.50
CA SER A 82 15.09 -6.05 -0.29
C SER A 82 14.62 -5.74 -1.70
N GLY A 83 13.91 -6.67 -2.36
CA GLY A 83 13.32 -6.43 -3.67
C GLY A 83 12.24 -5.35 -3.62
N VAL A 84 11.34 -5.41 -2.63
CA VAL A 84 10.33 -4.34 -2.43
C VAL A 84 11.01 -2.99 -2.21
N ALA A 85 12.00 -2.91 -1.32
CA ALA A 85 12.72 -1.66 -1.06
C ALA A 85 13.46 -1.12 -2.29
N ALA A 86 14.06 -2.01 -3.10
CA ALA A 86 14.70 -1.63 -4.35
C ALA A 86 13.69 -1.05 -5.36
N GLN A 87 12.51 -1.67 -5.48
CA GLN A 87 11.45 -1.16 -6.35
C GLN A 87 10.90 0.19 -5.88
N VAL A 88 10.67 0.36 -4.58
CA VAL A 88 10.25 1.65 -4.00
C VAL A 88 11.27 2.75 -4.27
N LYS A 89 12.58 2.42 -4.27
CA LYS A 89 13.64 3.38 -4.59
C LYS A 89 13.71 3.72 -6.08
N GLN A 90 13.43 2.77 -6.96
CA GLN A 90 13.59 2.92 -8.42
C GLN A 90 12.37 3.53 -9.09
N VAL A 91 11.17 3.20 -8.60
CA VAL A 91 9.91 3.59 -9.23
C VAL A 91 9.39 4.84 -8.56
N ASP A 92 9.35 5.92 -9.31
CA ASP A 92 8.81 7.19 -8.83
C ASP A 92 7.31 7.07 -8.53
N GLY A 93 6.88 7.56 -7.36
CA GLY A 93 5.51 7.42 -6.87
C GLY A 93 5.21 6.06 -6.23
N ALA A 94 6.21 5.20 -6.02
CA ALA A 94 6.00 3.90 -5.41
C ALA A 94 5.78 3.96 -3.89
N ILE A 95 5.07 2.96 -3.39
CA ILE A 95 4.89 2.68 -1.96
C ILE A 95 5.01 1.17 -1.73
N GLY A 96 5.59 0.77 -0.61
CA GLY A 96 5.70 -0.64 -0.24
C GLY A 96 5.84 -0.81 1.27
N TYR A 97 5.95 -2.05 1.70
CA TYR A 97 6.21 -2.46 3.08
C TYR A 97 7.34 -3.51 3.06
N PHE A 98 8.30 -3.42 3.97
CA PHE A 98 9.46 -4.31 3.95
C PHE A 98 10.01 -4.57 5.35
#